data_AF-A0A4X1V1Y0-F1
#
_entry.id   AF-A0A4X1V1Y0-F1
#
_cell.length_a   1.000
_cell.length_b   1.000
_cell.length_c   1.000
_cell.angle_alpha   90.00
_cell.angle_beta   90.00
_cell.angle_gamma   90.00
#
_symmetry.space_group_name_H-M   'P 1'
#
loop_
_entity.id
_entity.type
_entity.pdbx_description
1 polymer ?
#
loop_
_entity_poly.entity_id
_entity_poly.type
_entity_poly.pdbx_seq_one_letter_code
_entity_poly.pdbx_strand_id
1 'polypeptide(L)'
;MAQEDAVYLDSEPQRQEYVVNDYGFIYQGNKNWIRPCPWNYGQFEENIIDICLELLAKSLNFQIDPATDCALRGSPVYISRVVCAMINSNDDNGVLNGNWSENYLDGINPAEWTGSVAILKQWHATGCQPVRYGQCWVFAAVMCTVMRCLGIPTRVITNFDSGHDTDGNLIIDEYYDNTGRILENKKKDTVWNFHVWNECWMARRDLPEGYGGWQVLDATPQETSNGLYCCGPASVRAIKEGEVDLNYDTAFAFSMVNADCMSWLVFRGKEQKLHQDTSSVGNFISTKGIQSNERDDITENYKYGEGSPQERQVFLKALQKLKAGGSQGSLREDLQPSGSLPPRDSPRSLATPSLRPSDVVQVSLKFQLLDPPDMGRDIRFVLLALNMSLQFKDLRVNLSAQSLLHDGSPLPPFWQDTAFLTLAPEEAKTHSCKIPYSQYSQYLSTDKLIRISALGEEKNSPEKILVNKIITLAYPSIMINVLGAAIVNQPLSIQVIFSNPLSEPVADCVLTVEGSGLFRKQQRVLIGVLKPQHRASLTLETVPFKSGQRQIQANLRSDKFKDIKGYKNIYVDLGL
;
A
#
# COMPACT_ATOMS: atom_id res chain seq x y z
N MET A 1 23.34 -15.48 -14.61
CA MET A 1 23.77 -14.07 -14.58
C MET A 1 25.29 -14.03 -14.58
N ALA A 2 25.92 -13.13 -15.34
CA ALA A 2 27.37 -12.99 -15.37
C ALA A 2 27.87 -12.21 -14.14
N GLN A 3 29.01 -12.59 -13.56
CA GLN A 3 29.54 -11.96 -12.33
C GLN A 3 29.90 -10.47 -12.50
N GLU A 4 30.26 -10.06 -13.71
CA GLU A 4 30.64 -8.68 -14.02
C GLU A 4 29.43 -7.77 -14.31
N ASP A 5 28.24 -8.35 -14.43
CA ASP A 5 27.01 -7.63 -14.71
C ASP A 5 26.58 -6.79 -13.50
N ALA A 6 26.13 -5.55 -13.76
CA ALA A 6 25.63 -4.66 -12.72
C ALA A 6 24.40 -5.21 -12.00
N VAL A 7 23.68 -6.18 -12.57
CA VAL A 7 22.54 -6.85 -11.91
C VAL A 7 22.86 -8.26 -11.37
N TYR A 8 24.14 -8.60 -11.22
CA TYR A 8 24.56 -9.89 -10.68
C TYR A 8 24.04 -10.13 -9.27
N LEU A 9 23.25 -11.19 -9.10
CA LEU A 9 22.76 -11.67 -7.82
C LEU A 9 23.32 -13.07 -7.58
N ASP A 10 24.16 -13.24 -6.57
CA ASP A 10 24.99 -14.46 -6.38
C ASP A 10 24.19 -15.72 -6.06
N SER A 11 23.14 -15.59 -5.25
CA SER A 11 22.33 -16.72 -4.78
C SER A 11 21.39 -17.27 -5.86
N GLU A 12 21.55 -18.55 -6.21
CA GLU A 12 20.68 -19.22 -7.19
C GLU A 12 19.20 -19.25 -6.75
N PRO A 13 18.84 -19.62 -5.49
CA PRO A 13 17.45 -19.51 -5.03
C PRO A 13 16.86 -18.11 -5.18
N GLN A 14 17.64 -17.06 -4.93
CA GLN A 14 17.19 -15.69 -5.12
C GLN A 14 17.00 -15.35 -6.60
N ARG A 15 17.89 -15.79 -7.50
CA ARG A 15 17.70 -15.63 -8.95
C ARG A 15 16.44 -16.33 -9.43
N GLN A 16 16.18 -17.54 -8.94
CA GLN A 16 14.94 -18.26 -9.26
C GLN A 16 13.71 -17.50 -8.78
N GLU A 17 13.71 -16.92 -7.58
CA GLU A 17 12.58 -16.15 -7.07
C GLU A 17 12.39 -14.78 -7.75
N TYR A 18 13.47 -14.05 -7.99
CA TYR A 18 13.41 -12.63 -8.36
C TYR A 18 13.55 -12.37 -9.85
N VAL A 19 13.77 -13.41 -10.67
CA VAL A 19 13.86 -13.32 -12.13
C VAL A 19 12.95 -14.36 -12.80
N VAL A 20 13.05 -15.63 -12.38
CA VAL A 20 12.41 -16.75 -13.08
C VAL A 20 10.98 -17.01 -12.61
N ASN A 21 10.69 -16.84 -11.32
CA ASN A 21 9.35 -17.09 -10.79
C ASN A 21 8.33 -16.10 -11.41
N ASP A 22 7.27 -16.62 -12.02
CA ASP A 22 6.29 -15.87 -12.81
C ASP A 22 4.94 -15.69 -12.12
N TYR A 23 4.84 -16.07 -10.86
CA TYR A 23 3.72 -15.76 -9.97
C TYR A 23 4.23 -15.36 -8.59
N GLY A 24 3.43 -14.67 -7.80
CA GLY A 24 3.85 -14.28 -6.45
C GLY A 24 2.70 -13.84 -5.56
N PHE A 25 3.07 -13.21 -4.46
CA PHE A 25 2.14 -12.60 -3.52
C PHE A 25 2.48 -11.13 -3.35
N ILE A 26 1.44 -10.33 -3.25
CA ILE A 26 1.49 -8.95 -2.78
C ILE A 26 0.72 -8.93 -1.48
N TYR A 27 1.30 -8.36 -0.42
CA TYR A 27 0.63 -8.32 0.87
C TYR A 27 -0.29 -7.11 0.92
N GLN A 28 -1.49 -7.29 1.45
CA GLN A 28 -2.51 -6.24 1.55
C GLN A 28 -3.23 -6.33 2.90
N GLY A 29 -4.06 -5.34 3.19
CA GLY A 29 -4.84 -5.26 4.43
C GLY A 29 -4.34 -4.13 5.32
N ASN A 30 -4.08 -4.40 6.60
CA ASN A 30 -3.44 -3.44 7.50
C ASN A 30 -2.42 -4.16 8.39
N LYS A 31 -1.61 -3.41 9.16
CA LYS A 31 -0.56 -3.97 10.03
C LYS A 31 -1.01 -5.07 11.00
N ASN A 32 -2.28 -5.08 11.42
CA ASN A 32 -2.86 -6.08 12.32
C ASN A 32 -3.58 -7.22 11.58
N TRP A 33 -3.76 -7.11 10.27
CA TRP A 33 -4.46 -8.09 9.43
C TRP A 33 -3.84 -8.11 8.04
N ILE A 34 -2.68 -8.75 7.93
CA ILE A 34 -1.93 -8.88 6.69
C ILE A 34 -2.40 -10.14 5.96
N ARG A 35 -2.83 -10.00 4.71
CA ARG A 35 -3.24 -11.13 3.85
C ARG A 35 -2.36 -11.21 2.60
N PRO A 36 -1.99 -12.43 2.15
CA PRO A 36 -1.36 -12.61 0.85
C PRO A 36 -2.41 -12.51 -0.25
N CYS A 37 -2.17 -11.63 -1.23
CA CYS A 37 -2.96 -11.55 -2.46
C CYS A 37 -2.13 -12.13 -3.62
N PRO A 38 -2.58 -13.22 -4.26
CA PRO A 38 -1.85 -13.85 -5.36
C PRO A 38 -1.82 -12.92 -6.58
N TRP A 39 -0.70 -12.93 -7.31
CA TRP A 39 -0.54 -12.17 -8.55
C TRP A 39 0.19 -12.98 -9.62
N ASN A 40 -0.31 -12.96 -10.85
CA ASN A 40 0.33 -13.57 -12.00
C ASN A 40 1.24 -12.55 -12.71
N TYR A 41 2.55 -12.64 -12.51
CA TYR A 41 3.51 -11.76 -13.19
C TYR A 41 3.60 -12.12 -14.67
N GLY A 42 3.76 -13.41 -14.98
CA GLY A 42 3.69 -13.96 -16.34
C GLY A 42 4.68 -13.38 -17.33
N GLN A 43 5.90 -13.02 -16.91
CA GLN A 43 6.93 -12.41 -17.76
C GLN A 43 7.37 -13.28 -18.96
N PHE A 44 7.04 -14.58 -18.94
CA PHE A 44 7.30 -15.54 -20.02
C PHE A 44 6.04 -15.96 -20.78
N GLU A 45 4.91 -15.27 -20.59
CA GLU A 45 3.74 -15.49 -21.42
C GLU A 45 3.95 -14.88 -22.80
N GLU A 46 3.25 -15.44 -23.79
CA GLU A 46 3.39 -15.07 -25.20
C GLU A 46 3.26 -13.55 -25.41
N ASN A 47 4.17 -12.98 -26.20
CA ASN A 47 4.26 -11.56 -26.57
C ASN A 47 4.66 -10.60 -25.42
N ILE A 48 4.89 -11.07 -24.19
CA ILE A 48 5.21 -10.16 -23.07
C ILE A 48 6.58 -9.50 -23.24
N ILE A 49 7.59 -10.21 -23.73
CA ILE A 49 8.92 -9.62 -24.00
C ILE A 49 8.87 -8.51 -25.05
N ASP A 50 8.14 -8.73 -26.14
CA ASP A 50 8.00 -7.74 -27.21
C ASP A 50 7.28 -6.48 -26.71
N ILE A 51 6.24 -6.65 -25.88
CA ILE A 51 5.53 -5.54 -25.22
C ILE A 51 6.46 -4.78 -24.26
N CYS A 52 7.33 -5.47 -23.50
CA CYS A 52 8.30 -4.81 -22.61
C CYS A 52 9.34 -3.99 -23.41
N LEU A 53 9.74 -4.46 -24.59
CA LEU A 53 10.64 -3.72 -25.48
C LEU A 53 9.93 -2.54 -26.16
N GLU A 54 8.67 -2.70 -26.55
CA GLU A 54 7.83 -1.62 -27.07
C GLU A 54 7.65 -0.51 -26.03
N LEU A 55 7.44 -0.86 -24.75
CA LEU A 55 7.36 0.08 -23.65
C LEU A 55 8.59 1.01 -23.60
N LEU A 56 9.81 0.48 -23.72
CA LEU A 56 11.02 1.31 -23.76
C LEU A 56 11.05 2.26 -24.96
N ALA A 57 10.56 1.82 -26.12
CA ALA A 57 10.45 2.63 -27.33
C ALA A 57 9.33 3.69 -27.27
N LYS A 58 8.41 3.58 -26.31
CA LYS A 58 7.35 4.58 -26.06
C LYS A 58 7.73 5.63 -25.01
N SER A 59 8.83 5.46 -24.29
CA SER A 59 9.31 6.44 -23.31
C SER A 59 9.55 7.83 -23.87
N LEU A 60 9.30 8.86 -23.06
CA LEU A 60 9.67 10.24 -23.40
C LEU A 60 11.16 10.36 -23.74
N ASN A 61 12.01 9.65 -23.00
CA ASN A 61 13.45 9.59 -23.26
C ASN A 61 13.77 9.16 -24.69
N PHE A 62 13.18 8.04 -25.15
CA PHE A 62 13.36 7.57 -26.51
C PHE A 62 12.74 8.52 -27.54
N GLN A 63 11.57 9.10 -27.26
CA GLN A 63 10.92 10.04 -28.18
C GLN A 63 11.73 11.33 -28.38
N ILE A 64 12.44 11.79 -27.34
CA ILE A 64 13.25 13.01 -27.38
C ILE A 64 14.60 12.76 -28.07
N ASP A 65 15.33 11.72 -27.66
CA ASP A 65 16.63 11.36 -28.24
C ASP A 65 16.81 9.83 -28.28
N PRO A 66 16.40 9.18 -29.38
CA PRO A 66 16.51 7.73 -29.53
C PRO A 66 17.94 7.20 -29.42
N ALA A 67 18.93 7.97 -29.92
CA ALA A 67 20.32 7.52 -29.96
C ALA A 67 20.93 7.49 -28.55
N THR A 68 20.72 8.56 -27.78
CA THR A 68 21.15 8.64 -26.39
C THR A 68 20.41 7.63 -25.52
N ASP A 69 19.09 7.49 -25.68
CA ASP A 69 18.31 6.50 -24.95
C ASP A 69 18.86 5.08 -25.16
N CYS A 70 19.05 4.66 -26.42
CA CYS A 70 19.58 3.34 -26.75
C CYS A 70 20.98 3.10 -26.16
N ALA A 71 21.86 4.11 -26.19
CA ALA A 71 23.21 4.01 -25.62
C ALA A 71 23.19 3.84 -24.09
N LEU A 72 22.19 4.42 -23.40
CA LEU A 72 22.05 4.35 -21.95
C LEU A 72 21.36 3.07 -21.45
N ARG A 73 20.74 2.27 -22.32
CA ARG A 73 20.04 1.02 -21.95
C ARG A 73 20.95 -0.05 -21.34
N GLY A 74 22.28 0.09 -21.45
CA GLY A 74 23.24 -0.75 -20.72
C GLY A 74 23.32 -0.47 -19.21
N SER A 75 22.68 0.60 -18.72
CA SER A 75 22.65 0.96 -17.30
C SER A 75 21.33 0.50 -16.65
N PRO A 76 21.37 -0.39 -15.64
CA PRO A 76 20.15 -0.79 -14.93
C PRO A 76 19.54 0.38 -14.16
N VAL A 77 20.35 1.35 -13.69
CA VAL A 77 19.86 2.58 -13.04
C VAL A 77 18.98 3.39 -14.00
N TYR A 78 19.43 3.54 -15.25
CA TYR A 78 18.70 4.26 -16.28
C TYR A 78 17.41 3.54 -16.68
N ILE A 79 17.52 2.24 -17.01
CA ILE A 79 16.36 1.42 -17.37
C ILE A 79 15.31 1.41 -16.27
N SER A 80 15.74 1.32 -15.00
CA SER A 80 14.82 1.33 -13.87
C SER A 80 14.00 2.61 -13.80
N ARG A 81 14.63 3.78 -14.03
CA ARG A 81 13.91 5.06 -14.06
C ARG A 81 12.97 5.18 -15.25
N VAL A 82 13.42 4.77 -16.43
CA VAL A 82 12.57 4.79 -17.64
C VAL A 82 11.34 3.91 -17.48
N VAL A 83 11.53 2.68 -16.97
CA VAL A 83 10.40 1.77 -16.71
C VAL A 83 9.51 2.32 -15.62
N CYS A 84 10.06 2.84 -14.52
CA CYS A 84 9.29 3.42 -13.43
C CYS A 84 8.32 4.52 -13.91
N ALA A 85 8.81 5.44 -14.75
CA ALA A 85 7.97 6.47 -15.38
C ALA A 85 6.90 5.86 -16.30
N MET A 86 7.31 4.96 -17.21
CA MET A 86 6.43 4.38 -18.24
C MET A 86 5.32 3.47 -17.71
N ILE A 87 5.40 3.03 -16.46
CA ILE A 87 4.38 2.17 -15.86
C ILE A 87 3.13 2.97 -15.49
N ASN A 88 3.25 4.26 -15.14
CA ASN A 88 2.11 5.17 -15.02
C ASN A 88 1.93 6.01 -16.30
N SER A 89 0.77 6.64 -16.45
CA SER A 89 0.42 7.41 -17.65
C SER A 89 0.28 8.91 -17.39
N ASN A 90 0.96 9.44 -16.37
CA ASN A 90 0.71 10.81 -15.93
C ASN A 90 1.35 11.86 -16.85
N ASP A 91 2.59 11.60 -17.29
CA ASP A 91 3.35 12.52 -18.14
C ASP A 91 3.43 12.08 -19.61
N ASP A 92 3.12 10.81 -19.86
CA ASP A 92 3.17 10.17 -21.17
C ASP A 92 2.02 9.17 -21.35
N ASN A 93 2.03 8.44 -22.46
CA ASN A 93 1.07 7.35 -22.72
C ASN A 93 1.56 6.01 -22.14
N GLY A 94 2.08 6.02 -20.92
CA GLY A 94 2.49 4.84 -20.19
C GLY A 94 1.34 3.88 -19.87
N VAL A 95 1.66 2.81 -19.14
CA VAL A 95 0.82 1.60 -19.12
C VAL A 95 -0.50 1.80 -18.38
N LEU A 96 -0.48 2.36 -17.17
CA LEU A 96 -1.63 2.40 -16.27
C LEU A 96 -2.05 3.82 -15.94
N ASN A 97 -3.36 4.05 -15.93
CA ASN A 97 -3.97 5.25 -15.36
C ASN A 97 -4.39 4.98 -13.91
N GLY A 98 -3.93 5.82 -12.97
CA GLY A 98 -4.20 5.67 -11.55
C GLY A 98 -5.56 6.22 -11.13
N ASN A 99 -6.29 5.51 -10.27
CA ASN A 99 -7.55 6.01 -9.72
C ASN A 99 -7.82 5.47 -8.30
N TRP A 100 -8.02 6.39 -7.35
CA TRP A 100 -8.32 6.14 -5.93
C TRP A 100 -9.70 6.65 -5.51
N SER A 101 -10.54 7.10 -6.46
CA SER A 101 -11.81 7.77 -6.16
C SER A 101 -12.99 6.83 -5.86
N GLU A 102 -12.77 5.51 -5.89
CA GLU A 102 -13.81 4.47 -5.83
C GLU A 102 -14.85 4.47 -6.96
N ASN A 103 -14.68 5.33 -7.97
CA ASN A 103 -15.52 5.37 -9.17
C ASN A 103 -14.76 4.84 -10.37
N TYR A 104 -15.09 3.62 -10.78
CA TYR A 104 -14.43 2.90 -11.88
C TYR A 104 -15.39 2.58 -13.04
N LEU A 105 -16.47 3.35 -13.22
CA LEU A 105 -17.53 3.05 -14.20
C LEU A 105 -17.04 2.92 -15.65
N ASP A 106 -15.95 3.59 -16.01
CA ASP A 106 -15.36 3.61 -17.34
C ASP A 106 -14.07 2.78 -17.44
N GLY A 107 -13.76 1.96 -16.43
CA GLY A 107 -12.57 1.13 -16.38
C GLY A 107 -12.77 -0.15 -15.55
N ILE A 108 -11.66 -0.80 -15.22
CA ILE A 108 -11.65 -1.96 -14.32
C ILE A 108 -11.29 -1.47 -12.93
N ASN A 109 -12.05 -1.90 -11.91
CA ASN A 109 -11.69 -1.67 -10.51
C ASN A 109 -10.30 -2.30 -10.25
N PRO A 110 -9.32 -1.55 -9.70
CA PRO A 110 -7.96 -2.02 -9.47
C PRO A 110 -7.86 -3.34 -8.68
N ALA A 111 -8.81 -3.62 -7.77
CA ALA A 111 -8.85 -4.85 -6.98
C ALA A 111 -9.28 -6.09 -7.80
N GLU A 112 -9.90 -5.91 -8.98
CA GLU A 112 -10.30 -7.03 -9.84
C GLU A 112 -9.12 -7.70 -10.54
N TRP A 113 -8.04 -6.96 -10.80
CA TRP A 113 -6.85 -7.48 -11.48
C TRP A 113 -6.23 -8.66 -10.74
N THR A 114 -5.86 -9.69 -11.49
CA THR A 114 -5.23 -10.92 -10.99
C THR A 114 -3.82 -11.12 -11.55
N GLY A 115 -3.40 -10.33 -12.54
CA GLY A 115 -2.09 -10.47 -13.15
C GLY A 115 -1.73 -9.34 -14.11
N SER A 116 -0.43 -9.19 -14.36
CA SER A 116 0.14 -8.17 -15.24
C SER A 116 -0.07 -8.46 -16.72
N VAL A 117 -0.21 -9.75 -17.09
CA VAL A 117 -0.30 -10.21 -18.48
C VAL A 117 -1.50 -9.57 -19.20
N ALA A 118 -2.67 -9.54 -18.57
CA ALA A 118 -3.87 -8.97 -19.17
C ALA A 118 -3.73 -7.46 -19.37
N ILE A 119 -3.12 -6.76 -18.41
CA ILE A 119 -2.87 -5.31 -18.45
C ILE A 119 -1.94 -4.97 -19.61
N LEU A 120 -0.76 -5.61 -19.68
CA LEU A 120 0.23 -5.34 -20.72
C LEU A 120 -0.29 -5.67 -22.12
N LYS A 121 -1.00 -6.80 -22.27
CA LYS A 121 -1.63 -7.16 -23.55
C LYS A 121 -2.75 -6.19 -23.95
N GLN A 122 -3.52 -5.68 -22.99
CA GLN A 122 -4.53 -4.66 -23.26
C GLN A 122 -3.89 -3.36 -23.73
N TRP A 123 -2.87 -2.87 -23.03
CA TRP A 123 -2.14 -1.66 -23.42
C TRP A 123 -1.58 -1.76 -24.84
N HIS A 124 -0.94 -2.89 -25.17
CA HIS A 124 -0.45 -3.14 -26.52
C HIS A 124 -1.59 -3.20 -27.57
N ALA A 125 -2.64 -3.97 -27.29
CA ALA A 125 -3.75 -4.15 -28.24
C ALA A 125 -4.56 -2.87 -28.52
N THR A 126 -4.54 -1.90 -27.60
CA THR A 126 -5.18 -0.59 -27.78
C THR A 126 -4.26 0.45 -28.42
N GLY A 127 -3.08 0.05 -28.92
CA GLY A 127 -2.12 0.98 -29.52
C GLY A 127 -1.40 1.84 -28.48
N CYS A 128 -1.03 1.23 -27.36
CA CYS A 128 -0.35 1.88 -26.23
C CYS A 128 -1.20 2.96 -25.55
N GLN A 129 -2.51 2.74 -25.46
CA GLN A 129 -3.39 3.63 -24.70
C GLN A 129 -3.44 3.20 -23.22
N PRO A 130 -3.40 4.15 -22.27
CA PRO A 130 -3.39 3.83 -20.84
C PRO A 130 -4.54 2.92 -20.41
N VAL A 131 -4.21 1.88 -19.65
CA VAL A 131 -5.16 0.92 -19.10
C VAL A 131 -5.79 1.47 -17.82
N ARG A 132 -7.11 1.52 -17.80
CA ARG A 132 -7.91 1.99 -16.66
C ARG A 132 -8.41 0.81 -15.82
N TYR A 133 -8.18 0.72 -14.52
CA TYR A 133 -7.35 1.58 -13.66
C TYR A 133 -6.35 0.76 -12.85
N GLY A 134 -5.34 1.43 -12.30
CA GLY A 134 -4.37 0.89 -11.35
C GLY A 134 -4.38 1.61 -10.01
N GLN A 135 -3.91 0.91 -8.98
CA GLN A 135 -3.48 1.45 -7.68
C GLN A 135 -2.09 0.89 -7.37
N CYS A 136 -1.45 1.29 -6.26
CA CYS A 136 -0.02 1.05 -6.00
C CYS A 136 0.43 -0.40 -6.26
N TRP A 137 -0.32 -1.41 -5.80
CA TRP A 137 0.03 -2.81 -6.02
C TRP A 137 -0.05 -3.24 -7.49
N VAL A 138 -0.94 -2.63 -8.28
CA VAL A 138 -1.07 -2.90 -9.71
C VAL A 138 0.13 -2.32 -10.44
N PHE A 139 0.52 -1.07 -10.13
CA PHE A 139 1.73 -0.44 -10.67
C PHE A 139 2.97 -1.27 -10.33
N ALA A 140 3.16 -1.59 -9.05
CA ALA A 140 4.31 -2.35 -8.59
C ALA A 140 4.38 -3.75 -9.22
N ALA A 141 3.24 -4.40 -9.43
CA ALA A 141 3.22 -5.74 -10.00
C ALA A 141 3.49 -5.76 -11.51
N VAL A 142 2.98 -4.77 -12.25
CA VAL A 142 3.30 -4.62 -13.68
C VAL A 142 4.76 -4.22 -13.85
N MET A 143 5.28 -3.30 -13.02
CA MET A 143 6.70 -2.96 -13.01
C MET A 143 7.56 -4.19 -12.71
N CYS A 144 7.20 -5.00 -11.70
CA CYS A 144 7.91 -6.24 -11.39
C CYS A 144 7.97 -7.18 -12.61
N THR A 145 6.85 -7.36 -13.32
CA THR A 145 6.82 -8.16 -14.55
C THR A 145 7.80 -7.63 -15.60
N VAL A 146 7.78 -6.33 -15.88
CA VAL A 146 8.66 -5.71 -16.90
C VAL A 146 10.12 -5.84 -16.49
N MET A 147 10.47 -5.51 -15.25
CA MET A 147 11.85 -5.57 -14.76
C MET A 147 12.40 -7.00 -14.77
N ARG A 148 11.60 -7.99 -14.36
CA ARG A 148 11.97 -9.42 -14.45
C ARG A 148 12.14 -9.88 -15.90
N CYS A 149 11.25 -9.44 -16.79
CA CYS A 149 11.33 -9.74 -18.22
C CYS A 149 12.63 -9.21 -18.85
N LEU A 150 13.04 -8.00 -18.45
CA LEU A 150 14.30 -7.38 -18.87
C LEU A 150 15.54 -7.93 -18.15
N GLY A 151 15.37 -8.90 -17.24
CA GLY A 151 16.47 -9.57 -16.55
C GLY A 151 16.99 -8.89 -15.29
N ILE A 152 16.32 -7.85 -14.79
CA ILE A 152 16.66 -7.17 -13.54
C ILE A 152 15.99 -7.90 -12.36
N PRO A 153 16.74 -8.50 -11.40
CA PRO A 153 16.14 -9.17 -10.26
C PRO A 153 15.28 -8.19 -9.47
N THR A 154 13.99 -8.49 -9.34
CA THR A 154 12.99 -7.56 -8.78
C THR A 154 12.02 -8.27 -7.85
N ARG A 155 11.68 -7.63 -6.74
CA ARG A 155 10.63 -8.07 -5.80
C ARG A 155 9.65 -6.94 -5.51
N VAL A 156 8.43 -7.32 -5.15
CA VAL A 156 7.37 -6.37 -4.75
C VAL A 156 7.40 -6.24 -3.23
N ILE A 157 7.39 -5.00 -2.75
CA ILE A 157 7.44 -4.64 -1.34
C ILE A 157 6.12 -3.99 -0.95
N THR A 158 5.56 -4.41 0.18
CA THR A 158 4.41 -3.76 0.81
C THR A 158 4.86 -3.11 2.12
N ASN A 159 4.60 -1.82 2.27
CA ASN A 159 4.78 -1.09 3.52
C ASN A 159 3.43 -0.78 4.15
N PHE A 160 3.19 -1.17 5.40
CA PHE A 160 1.94 -0.84 6.11
C PHE A 160 2.10 0.47 6.89
N ASP A 161 1.00 1.24 6.99
CA ASP A 161 1.04 2.60 7.54
C ASP A 161 2.10 3.46 6.82
N SER A 162 2.06 3.49 5.48
CA SER A 162 3.06 4.19 4.68
C SER A 162 2.82 5.68 4.70
N GLY A 163 3.85 6.46 5.02
CA GLY A 163 3.78 7.90 5.00
C GLY A 163 3.74 8.46 3.59
N HIS A 164 2.91 9.46 3.33
CA HIS A 164 2.98 10.31 2.14
C HIS A 164 3.16 11.76 2.62
N ASP A 165 4.42 12.16 2.75
CA ASP A 165 4.85 13.51 3.11
C ASP A 165 5.02 14.35 1.84
N THR A 166 4.19 15.38 1.69
CA THR A 166 4.12 16.25 0.50
C THR A 166 4.92 17.54 0.65
N ASP A 167 5.35 17.91 1.86
CA ASP A 167 6.11 19.14 2.10
C ASP A 167 7.59 18.88 2.50
N GLY A 168 7.95 17.62 2.67
CA GLY A 168 9.32 17.14 2.89
C GLY A 168 9.86 17.44 4.29
N ASN A 169 8.98 17.65 5.27
CA ASN A 169 9.37 17.98 6.63
C ASN A 169 9.51 16.75 7.56
N LEU A 170 9.24 15.54 7.06
CA LEU A 170 9.21 14.25 7.77
C LEU A 170 8.12 14.13 8.85
N ILE A 171 7.05 14.92 8.72
CA ILE A 171 5.92 14.97 9.64
C ILE A 171 4.63 14.86 8.83
N ILE A 172 3.73 13.99 9.27
CA ILE A 172 2.40 13.81 8.69
C ILE A 172 1.35 14.34 9.66
N ASP A 173 0.58 15.33 9.23
CA ASP A 173 -0.45 15.94 10.05
C ASP A 173 -1.85 15.31 9.84
N GLU A 174 -2.44 14.79 10.92
CA GLU A 174 -3.82 14.30 10.95
C GLU A 174 -4.73 15.22 11.78
N TYR A 175 -5.83 15.67 11.18
CA TYR A 175 -6.74 16.63 11.80
C TYR A 175 -8.06 15.96 12.21
N TYR A 176 -8.48 16.24 13.44
CA TYR A 176 -9.72 15.75 14.06
C TYR A 176 -10.60 16.91 14.49
N ASP A 177 -11.92 16.71 14.58
CA ASP A 177 -12.81 17.65 15.27
C ASP A 177 -13.27 17.13 16.64
N ASN A 178 -14.11 17.91 17.32
CA ASN A 178 -14.60 17.59 18.67
C ASN A 178 -15.53 16.36 18.72
N THR A 179 -16.00 15.85 17.58
CA THR A 179 -16.77 14.59 17.50
C THR A 179 -15.87 13.37 17.40
N GLY A 180 -14.55 13.58 17.24
CA GLY A 180 -13.58 12.52 17.03
C GLY A 180 -13.44 12.06 15.58
N ARG A 181 -14.19 12.64 14.62
CA ARG A 181 -14.02 12.33 13.20
C ARG A 181 -12.76 13.00 12.63
N ILE A 182 -12.20 12.41 11.59
CA ILE A 182 -11.07 12.94 10.82
C ILE A 182 -11.59 13.91 9.76
N LEU A 183 -10.88 15.00 9.57
CA LEU A 183 -11.17 16.04 8.59
C LEU A 183 -10.35 15.81 7.31
N GLU A 184 -11.04 15.66 6.19
CA GLU A 184 -10.44 15.50 4.86
C GLU A 184 -9.87 16.82 4.32
N ASN A 185 -10.61 17.91 4.45
CA ASN A 185 -10.35 19.22 3.83
C ASN A 185 -9.11 19.98 4.34
N LYS A 186 -8.32 19.36 5.22
CA LYS A 186 -7.10 19.92 5.82
C LYS A 186 -5.87 19.04 5.54
N LYS A 187 -6.04 17.87 4.90
CA LYS A 187 -4.95 16.94 4.61
C LYS A 187 -4.22 17.36 3.33
N LYS A 188 -2.92 17.58 3.46
CA LYS A 188 -1.96 17.52 2.34
C LYS A 188 -1.20 16.20 2.37
N ASP A 189 -0.84 15.78 3.58
CA ASP A 189 -0.17 14.50 3.85
C ASP A 189 -1.18 13.43 4.30
N THR A 190 -0.88 12.17 3.99
CA THR A 190 -1.69 11.04 4.44
C THR A 190 -0.82 9.88 4.89
N VAL A 191 -1.35 9.07 5.80
CA VAL A 191 -0.81 7.73 6.08
C VAL A 191 -1.68 6.73 5.34
N TRP A 192 -1.11 6.11 4.30
CA TRP A 192 -1.77 5.07 3.52
C TRP A 192 -1.84 3.80 4.36
N ASN A 193 -2.95 3.07 4.27
CA ASN A 193 -3.11 1.83 5.05
C ASN A 193 -2.01 0.82 4.73
N PHE A 194 -1.69 0.73 3.43
CA PHE A 194 -0.45 0.19 2.93
C PHE A 194 -0.11 0.85 1.61
N HIS A 195 1.17 0.83 1.27
CA HIS A 195 1.67 1.25 -0.04
C HIS A 195 2.57 0.14 -0.60
N VAL A 196 2.63 0.03 -1.92
CA VAL A 196 3.35 -1.06 -2.60
C VAL A 196 4.27 -0.50 -3.66
N TRP A 197 5.54 -0.89 -3.62
CA TRP A 197 6.58 -0.51 -4.57
C TRP A 197 7.45 -1.70 -4.96
N ASN A 198 8.52 -1.46 -5.70
CA ASN A 198 9.49 -2.46 -6.12
C ASN A 198 10.86 -2.27 -5.48
N GLU A 199 11.53 -3.36 -5.20
CA GLU A 199 12.98 -3.37 -5.03
C GLU A 199 13.64 -4.07 -6.22
N CYS A 200 14.57 -3.37 -6.87
CA CYS A 200 15.39 -3.91 -7.95
C CYS A 200 16.84 -4.07 -7.49
N TRP A 201 17.44 -5.22 -7.74
CA TRP A 201 18.82 -5.51 -7.36
C TRP A 201 19.80 -5.02 -8.42
N MET A 202 20.68 -4.09 -8.06
CA MET A 202 21.73 -3.59 -8.96
C MET A 202 22.90 -2.94 -8.22
N ALA A 203 24.03 -2.83 -8.89
CA ALA A 203 25.14 -1.99 -8.48
C ALA A 203 24.82 -0.49 -8.69
N ARG A 204 25.34 0.37 -7.81
CA ARG A 204 25.18 1.84 -7.86
C ARG A 204 26.53 2.52 -8.04
N ARG A 205 27.07 2.45 -9.27
CA ARG A 205 28.38 3.06 -9.61
C ARG A 205 28.34 4.59 -9.60
N ASP A 206 27.15 5.17 -9.58
CA ASP A 206 26.85 6.59 -9.43
C ASP A 206 26.85 7.07 -7.97
N LEU A 207 26.88 6.15 -7.00
CA LEU A 207 26.91 6.44 -5.55
C LEU A 207 28.25 6.05 -4.92
N PRO A 208 28.54 6.51 -3.68
CA PRO A 208 29.65 5.98 -2.91
C PRO A 208 29.57 4.44 -2.74
N GLU A 209 30.71 3.81 -2.49
CA GLU A 209 30.78 2.36 -2.30
C GLU A 209 29.88 1.92 -1.14
N GLY A 210 29.19 0.79 -1.33
CA GLY A 210 28.32 0.18 -0.32
C GLY A 210 26.83 0.47 -0.45
N TYR A 211 26.39 1.29 -1.42
CA TYR A 211 24.96 1.59 -1.67
C TYR A 211 24.33 0.79 -2.82
N GLY A 212 25.05 -0.18 -3.38
CA GLY A 212 24.47 -1.20 -4.28
C GLY A 212 23.54 -2.18 -3.56
N GLY A 213 23.03 -3.18 -4.28
CA GLY A 213 22.07 -4.15 -3.77
C GLY A 213 20.64 -3.73 -4.08
N TRP A 214 19.72 -3.87 -3.14
CA TRP A 214 18.31 -3.51 -3.33
C TRP A 214 18.08 -2.00 -3.42
N GLN A 215 17.37 -1.60 -4.48
CA GLN A 215 17.00 -0.22 -4.75
C GLN A 215 15.48 -0.08 -4.83
N VAL A 216 14.89 0.82 -4.04
CA VAL A 216 13.48 1.19 -4.09
C VAL A 216 13.19 1.90 -5.40
N LEU A 217 12.17 1.42 -6.11
CA LEU A 217 11.55 2.06 -7.26
C LEU A 217 10.04 2.03 -7.08
N ASP A 218 9.40 3.16 -7.32
CA ASP A 218 7.96 3.28 -7.15
C ASP A 218 7.32 3.96 -8.37
N ALA A 219 6.62 3.15 -9.15
CA ALA A 219 5.90 3.59 -10.34
C ALA A 219 4.53 4.22 -10.03
N THR A 220 4.13 4.25 -8.76
CA THR A 220 2.90 4.93 -8.33
C THR A 220 3.11 6.44 -8.44
N PRO A 221 2.25 7.19 -9.15
CA PRO A 221 2.45 8.61 -9.39
C PRO A 221 2.09 9.44 -8.14
N GLN A 222 2.96 9.45 -7.14
CA GLN A 222 2.82 10.23 -5.90
C GLN A 222 3.52 11.59 -6.01
N GLU A 223 4.85 11.57 -6.16
CA GLU A 223 5.68 12.77 -6.25
C GLU A 223 6.45 12.80 -7.58
N THR A 224 6.73 14.01 -8.07
CA THR A 224 7.54 14.19 -9.28
C THR A 224 9.02 14.23 -8.95
N SER A 225 9.84 13.47 -9.67
CA SER A 225 11.30 13.54 -9.67
C SER A 225 11.79 14.13 -10.99
N ASN A 226 12.48 15.27 -10.94
CA ASN A 226 12.92 16.01 -12.13
C ASN A 226 11.78 16.34 -13.11
N GLY A 227 10.59 16.61 -12.59
CA GLY A 227 9.41 16.97 -13.38
C GLY A 227 8.66 15.81 -14.01
N LEU A 228 8.99 14.56 -13.66
CA LEU A 228 8.27 13.35 -14.10
C LEU A 228 7.81 12.54 -12.88
N TYR A 229 6.65 11.89 -12.97
CA TYR A 229 6.14 10.92 -12.00
C TYR A 229 6.96 9.62 -12.08
N CYS A 230 8.07 9.61 -11.37
CA CYS A 230 9.01 8.51 -11.25
C CYS A 230 9.72 8.63 -9.90
N CYS A 231 9.82 7.55 -9.13
CA CYS A 231 10.52 7.54 -7.85
C CYS A 231 11.59 6.42 -7.82
N GLY A 232 12.82 6.77 -7.44
CA GLY A 232 13.95 5.85 -7.33
C GLY A 232 14.81 5.76 -8.60
N PRO A 233 15.87 4.95 -8.64
CA PRO A 233 16.28 3.98 -7.64
C PRO A 233 16.89 4.63 -6.39
N ALA A 234 16.25 4.45 -5.23
CA ALA A 234 16.77 4.85 -3.93
C ALA A 234 17.43 3.65 -3.24
N SER A 235 18.66 3.77 -2.75
CA SER A 235 19.32 2.65 -2.08
C SER A 235 18.61 2.34 -0.75
N VAL A 236 18.18 1.09 -0.54
CA VAL A 236 17.56 0.68 0.74
C VAL A 236 18.48 0.94 1.92
N ARG A 237 19.80 0.79 1.72
CA ARG A 237 20.81 1.16 2.72
C ARG A 237 20.84 2.67 2.99
N ALA A 238 20.75 3.51 1.96
CA ALA A 238 20.73 4.96 2.14
C ALA A 238 19.50 5.41 2.94
N ILE A 239 18.35 4.76 2.71
CA ILE A 239 17.13 4.95 3.51
C ILE A 239 17.40 4.57 4.98
N LYS A 240 17.91 3.36 5.23
CA LYS A 240 18.21 2.89 6.60
C LYS A 240 19.18 3.77 7.37
N GLU A 241 20.16 4.35 6.69
CA GLU A 241 21.20 5.17 7.30
C GLU A 241 20.88 6.68 7.29
N GLY A 242 19.71 7.09 6.77
CA GLY A 242 19.27 8.49 6.71
C GLY A 242 20.10 9.37 5.77
N GLU A 243 20.64 8.79 4.69
CA GLU A 243 21.44 9.47 3.65
C GLU A 243 20.52 10.04 2.56
N VAL A 244 19.59 10.90 2.98
CA VAL A 244 18.48 11.42 2.17
C VAL A 244 18.88 12.35 1.02
N ASP A 245 20.13 12.80 1.00
CA ASP A 245 20.76 13.60 -0.05
C ASP A 245 21.30 12.76 -1.22
N LEU A 246 21.39 11.45 -1.08
CA LEU A 246 21.83 10.57 -2.17
C LEU A 246 20.72 10.38 -3.19
N ASN A 247 21.11 10.39 -4.46
CA ASN A 247 20.19 10.08 -5.55
C ASN A 247 19.73 8.61 -5.50
N TYR A 248 18.52 8.28 -5.93
CA TYR A 248 17.45 9.18 -6.35
C TYR A 248 16.34 9.14 -5.31
N ASP A 249 15.67 10.28 -5.08
CA ASP A 249 14.41 10.35 -4.34
C ASP A 249 14.46 9.77 -2.90
N THR A 250 15.67 9.65 -2.32
CA THR A 250 15.89 8.99 -1.03
C THR A 250 15.16 9.70 0.11
N ALA A 251 15.04 11.03 0.05
CA ALA A 251 14.25 11.80 1.02
C ALA A 251 12.78 11.36 1.08
N PHE A 252 12.15 11.21 -0.08
CA PHE A 252 10.77 10.75 -0.17
C PHE A 252 10.66 9.28 0.26
N ALA A 253 11.55 8.42 -0.23
CA ALA A 253 11.56 7.01 0.20
C ALA A 253 11.80 6.85 1.71
N PHE A 254 12.55 7.76 2.34
CA PHE A 254 12.75 7.80 3.79
C PHE A 254 11.48 8.20 4.54
N SER A 255 10.76 9.22 4.07
CA SER A 255 9.53 9.68 4.73
C SER A 255 8.44 8.61 4.72
N MET A 256 8.36 7.80 3.65
CA MET A 256 7.42 6.68 3.56
C MET A 256 7.51 5.68 4.73
N VAL A 257 8.69 5.52 5.33
CA VAL A 257 8.97 4.50 6.35
C VAL A 257 9.34 5.04 7.73
N ASN A 258 9.66 6.34 7.85
CA ASN A 258 10.15 6.95 9.09
C ASN A 258 9.43 8.25 9.51
N ALA A 259 8.45 8.76 8.78
CA ALA A 259 7.81 10.05 9.15
C ALA A 259 7.14 9.99 10.54
N ASP A 260 7.22 11.09 11.30
CA ASP A 260 6.50 11.26 12.55
C ASP A 260 5.03 11.63 12.24
N CYS A 261 4.06 11.08 12.98
CA CYS A 261 2.65 11.45 12.88
C CYS A 261 2.25 12.44 13.96
N MET A 262 1.56 13.50 13.57
CA MET A 262 1.08 14.56 14.45
C MET A 262 -0.43 14.66 14.38
N SER A 263 -1.11 14.41 15.51
CA SER A 263 -2.57 14.55 15.60
C SER A 263 -2.95 15.93 16.13
N TRP A 264 -3.90 16.57 15.46
CA TRP A 264 -4.38 17.92 15.78
C TRP A 264 -5.89 17.92 15.99
N LEU A 265 -6.36 18.65 17.00
CA LEU A 265 -7.77 18.98 17.18
C LEU A 265 -8.06 20.34 16.57
N VAL A 266 -9.04 20.39 15.68
CA VAL A 266 -9.57 21.64 15.12
C VAL A 266 -10.85 22.01 15.85
N PHE A 267 -10.80 23.08 16.63
CA PHE A 267 -11.96 23.59 17.36
C PHE A 267 -12.08 25.11 17.19
N ARG A 268 -13.24 25.57 16.70
CA ARG A 268 -13.53 27.00 16.44
C ARG A 268 -12.44 27.70 15.61
N GLY A 269 -11.91 27.00 14.60
CA GLY A 269 -10.86 27.53 13.72
C GLY A 269 -9.45 27.55 14.32
N LYS A 270 -9.25 27.02 15.53
CA LYS A 270 -7.92 26.88 16.15
C LYS A 270 -7.47 25.42 16.13
N GLU A 271 -6.17 25.22 15.95
CA GLU A 271 -5.49 23.92 15.97
C GLU A 271 -4.81 23.72 17.34
N GLN A 272 -5.10 22.59 17.99
CA GLN A 272 -4.50 22.16 19.25
C GLN A 272 -3.80 20.82 19.04
N LYS A 273 -2.51 20.72 19.39
CA LYS A 273 -1.77 19.45 19.33
C LYS A 273 -2.40 18.46 20.31
N LEU A 274 -2.72 17.26 19.83
CA LEU A 274 -3.25 16.16 20.62
C LEU A 274 -2.14 15.17 20.99
N HIS A 275 -1.42 14.69 19.98
CA HIS A 275 -0.47 13.60 20.15
C HIS A 275 0.62 13.66 19.07
N GLN A 276 1.79 13.12 19.40
CA GLN A 276 2.87 12.88 18.47
C GLN A 276 3.24 11.41 18.58
N ASP A 277 3.19 10.71 17.45
CA ASP A 277 3.56 9.31 17.34
C ASP A 277 4.77 9.20 16.40
N THR A 278 5.90 8.74 16.94
CA THR A 278 7.17 8.64 16.20
C THR A 278 7.43 7.23 15.67
N SER A 279 6.43 6.34 15.72
CA SER A 279 6.62 4.89 15.48
C SER A 279 5.52 4.23 14.64
N SER A 280 4.43 4.95 14.37
CA SER A 280 3.28 4.41 13.63
C SER A 280 3.51 4.25 12.13
N VAL A 281 4.44 4.99 11.54
CA VAL A 281 4.72 4.94 10.10
C VAL A 281 5.71 3.83 9.79
N GLY A 282 5.51 3.13 8.68
CA GLY A 282 6.50 2.19 8.16
C GLY A 282 6.54 0.86 8.91
N ASN A 283 5.47 0.08 8.86
CA ASN A 283 5.33 -1.15 9.65
C ASN A 283 5.27 -2.40 8.76
N PHE A 284 5.79 -3.51 9.30
CA PHE A 284 5.76 -4.84 8.67
C PHE A 284 6.07 -4.80 7.18
N ILE A 285 7.18 -4.13 6.80
CA ILE A 285 7.59 -4.01 5.41
C ILE A 285 7.83 -5.41 4.87
N SER A 286 7.02 -5.85 3.90
CA SER A 286 6.84 -7.25 3.57
C SER A 286 7.14 -7.54 2.11
N THR A 287 7.76 -8.69 1.87
CA THR A 287 7.90 -9.29 0.54
C THR A 287 7.59 -10.78 0.61
N LYS A 288 7.38 -11.42 -0.54
CA LYS A 288 7.25 -12.87 -0.62
C LYS A 288 8.59 -13.53 -0.26
N GLY A 289 8.55 -14.57 0.57
CA GLY A 289 9.71 -15.40 0.88
C GLY A 289 10.24 -16.18 -0.34
N ILE A 290 11.56 -16.36 -0.38
CA ILE A 290 12.26 -17.09 -1.45
C ILE A 290 11.74 -18.52 -1.51
N GLN A 291 11.23 -18.95 -2.67
CA GLN A 291 10.71 -20.31 -2.89
C GLN A 291 9.65 -20.75 -1.85
N SER A 292 9.00 -19.79 -1.20
CA SER A 292 8.01 -20.01 -0.15
C SER A 292 6.75 -19.18 -0.42
N ASN A 293 5.63 -19.58 0.18
CA ASN A 293 4.41 -18.77 0.22
C ASN A 293 4.36 -17.86 1.47
N GLU A 294 5.30 -18.04 2.39
CA GLU A 294 5.36 -17.28 3.62
C GLU A 294 5.79 -15.83 3.37
N ARG A 295 5.31 -14.95 4.25
CA ARG A 295 5.70 -13.54 4.30
C ARG A 295 7.10 -13.41 4.88
N ASP A 296 7.96 -12.67 4.19
CA ASP A 296 9.26 -12.26 4.68
C ASP A 296 9.17 -10.80 5.14
N ASP A 297 9.49 -10.55 6.42
CA ASP A 297 9.47 -9.23 7.02
C ASP A 297 10.85 -8.61 6.93
N ILE A 298 10.96 -7.55 6.13
CA ILE A 298 12.21 -6.86 5.84
C ILE A 298 12.25 -5.46 6.45
N THR A 299 11.43 -5.18 7.47
CA THR A 299 11.37 -3.85 8.12
C THR A 299 12.74 -3.40 8.61
N GLU A 300 13.53 -4.33 9.17
CA GLU A 300 14.88 -4.05 9.65
C GLU A 300 15.88 -3.67 8.54
N ASN A 301 15.55 -3.90 7.27
CA ASN A 301 16.38 -3.45 6.15
C ASN A 301 16.18 -1.96 5.84
N TYR A 302 15.04 -1.39 6.21
CA TYR A 302 14.67 0.01 5.94
C TYR A 302 14.91 0.94 7.12
N LYS A 303 14.85 0.43 8.35
CA LYS A 303 15.05 1.23 9.56
C LYS A 303 15.52 0.41 10.74
N TYR A 304 16.04 1.10 11.74
CA TYR A 304 16.36 0.49 13.04
C TYR A 304 15.08 0.25 13.85
N GLY A 305 15.18 -0.60 14.88
CA GLY A 305 14.03 -0.92 15.73
C GLY A 305 13.46 0.31 16.41
N GLU A 306 12.15 0.47 16.37
CA GLU A 306 11.42 1.56 17.01
C GLU A 306 11.79 1.71 18.49
N GLY A 307 12.02 2.95 18.93
CA GLY A 307 12.45 3.25 20.30
C GLY A 307 13.94 2.99 20.61
N SER A 308 14.73 2.53 19.63
CA SER A 308 16.18 2.44 19.78
C SER A 308 16.86 3.81 19.62
N PRO A 309 18.01 4.06 20.28
CA PRO A 309 18.77 5.29 20.08
C PRO A 309 19.21 5.51 18.61
N GLN A 310 19.46 4.42 17.88
CA GLN A 310 19.91 4.43 16.49
C GLN A 310 18.80 4.94 15.56
N GLU A 311 17.56 4.46 15.72
CA GLU A 311 16.41 4.94 14.95
C GLU A 311 16.31 6.47 15.06
N ARG A 312 16.29 6.99 16.29
CA ARG A 312 16.15 8.44 16.47
C ARG A 312 17.35 9.23 15.98
N GLN A 313 18.56 8.69 16.12
CA GLN A 313 19.77 9.34 15.59
C GLN A 313 19.72 9.47 14.07
N VAL A 314 19.27 8.43 13.38
CA VAL A 314 19.10 8.42 11.92
C VAL A 314 18.01 9.39 11.49
N PHE A 315 16.86 9.41 12.16
CA PHE A 315 15.80 10.38 11.87
C PHE A 315 16.29 11.82 11.99
N LEU A 316 17.00 12.14 13.08
CA LEU A 316 17.54 13.49 13.29
C LEU A 316 18.61 13.86 12.27
N LYS A 317 19.45 12.90 11.86
CA LYS A 317 20.42 13.08 10.77
C LYS A 317 19.72 13.41 9.45
N ALA A 318 18.70 12.65 9.06
CA ALA A 318 17.92 12.91 7.85
C ALA A 318 17.29 14.31 7.88
N LEU A 319 16.64 14.67 9.00
CA LEU A 319 16.04 15.99 9.19
C LEU A 319 17.05 17.14 9.08
N GLN A 320 18.27 16.97 9.59
CA GLN A 320 19.34 17.96 9.46
C GLN A 320 19.78 18.15 8.01
N LYS A 321 19.92 17.05 7.26
CA LYS A 321 20.29 17.09 5.83
C LYS A 321 19.23 17.80 4.98
N LEU A 322 17.94 17.52 5.22
CA LEU A 322 16.84 18.19 4.50
C LEU A 322 16.85 19.71 4.72
N LYS A 323 17.08 20.15 5.97
CA LYS A 323 17.18 21.58 6.31
C LYS A 323 18.40 22.26 5.65
N ALA A 324 19.53 21.56 5.58
CA ALA A 324 20.72 22.08 4.92
C ALA A 324 20.52 22.22 3.39
N GLY A 325 19.88 21.25 2.75
CA GLY A 325 19.56 21.27 1.31
C GLY A 325 18.58 22.38 0.92
N GLY A 326 17.54 22.64 1.75
CA GLY A 326 16.57 23.71 1.51
C GLY A 326 17.14 25.13 1.56
N SER A 327 18.32 25.32 2.17
CA SER A 327 18.95 26.63 2.32
C SER A 327 19.84 27.04 1.12
N GLN A 328 20.14 26.12 0.19
CA GLN A 328 20.99 26.40 -0.98
C GLN A 328 20.22 26.59 -2.31
N GLY A 329 18.89 26.42 -2.32
CA GLY A 329 18.07 26.44 -3.54
C GLY A 329 17.36 27.75 -3.92
N SER A 330 17.61 28.89 -3.26
CA SER A 330 16.85 30.14 -3.48
C SER A 330 17.64 31.30 -4.10
N LEU A 331 18.42 31.01 -5.15
CA LEU A 331 18.91 32.05 -6.07
C LEU A 331 18.40 31.77 -7.50
N ARG A 332 17.19 32.26 -7.78
CA ARG A 332 16.76 32.63 -9.13
C ARG A 332 16.23 34.06 -9.10
N GLU A 333 17.07 34.98 -9.62
CA GLU A 333 16.66 36.21 -10.33
C GLU A 333 15.75 35.80 -11.50
N ASP A 334 14.73 36.51 -11.99
CA ASP A 334 14.27 37.89 -11.86
C ASP A 334 12.82 37.96 -12.40
N LEU A 335 11.98 38.86 -11.87
CA LEU A 335 11.03 39.76 -12.59
C LEU A 335 10.10 40.50 -11.60
N GLN A 336 9.93 41.80 -11.86
CA GLN A 336 9.53 42.89 -10.95
C GLN A 336 8.01 43.06 -10.66
N PRO A 337 7.60 44.00 -9.76
CA PRO A 337 6.52 43.81 -8.79
C PRO A 337 5.21 44.57 -9.12
N SER A 338 4.08 44.02 -8.67
CA SER A 338 2.90 44.82 -8.34
C SER A 338 1.94 44.03 -7.43
N GLY A 339 1.53 44.63 -6.31
CA GLY A 339 0.39 44.16 -5.50
C GLY A 339 0.72 43.80 -4.05
N SER A 340 0.60 44.80 -3.19
CA SER A 340 0.42 44.77 -1.72
C SER A 340 0.13 43.41 -1.05
N LEU A 341 1.09 42.97 -0.20
CA LEU A 341 0.92 41.90 0.80
C LEU A 341 0.40 42.47 2.14
N PRO A 342 -0.48 41.78 2.87
CA PRO A 342 -0.70 42.01 4.30
C PRO A 342 0.42 41.35 5.13
N PRO A 343 0.57 41.66 6.43
CA PRO A 343 1.76 41.33 7.20
C PRO A 343 1.91 39.82 7.40
N ARG A 344 3.14 39.33 7.18
CA ARG A 344 3.59 37.97 7.48
C ARG A 344 3.47 37.68 8.98
N ASP A 345 2.75 36.61 9.30
CA ASP A 345 2.86 35.93 10.59
C ASP A 345 4.26 35.34 10.77
N SER A 346 4.71 35.43 12.03
CA SER A 346 6.04 35.12 12.54
C SER A 346 6.56 33.71 12.21
N PRO A 347 7.89 33.48 12.15
CA PRO A 347 8.45 32.15 11.98
C PRO A 347 8.04 31.24 13.16
N ARG A 348 7.50 30.06 12.85
CA ARG A 348 7.28 28.96 13.81
C ARG A 348 8.63 28.54 14.40
N SER A 349 9.00 29.17 15.51
CA SER A 349 10.09 28.73 16.38
C SER A 349 9.70 27.41 17.01
N LEU A 350 10.26 26.29 16.54
CA LEU A 350 10.30 25.05 17.30
C LEU A 350 11.21 25.26 18.51
N ALA A 351 10.60 25.65 19.64
CA ALA A 351 11.25 25.52 20.93
C ALA A 351 11.49 24.03 21.21
N THR A 352 12.73 23.69 21.53
CA THR A 352 13.14 22.41 22.12
C THR A 352 12.20 22.10 23.30
N PRO A 353 11.57 20.90 23.39
CA PRO A 353 10.67 20.64 24.49
C PRO A 353 11.48 20.51 25.78
N SER A 354 11.31 21.47 26.69
CA SER A 354 11.57 21.22 28.10
C SER A 354 10.55 20.16 28.54
N LEU A 355 11.01 18.94 28.81
CA LEU A 355 10.23 17.93 29.53
C LEU A 355 9.78 18.55 30.86
N ARG A 356 8.54 19.05 30.91
CA ARG A 356 7.93 19.43 32.18
C ARG A 356 7.42 18.14 32.83
N PRO A 357 7.49 17.99 34.16
CA PRO A 357 7.03 16.80 34.89
C PRO A 357 5.50 16.55 34.83
N SER A 358 4.77 17.11 33.85
CA SER A 358 3.31 17.15 33.78
C SER A 358 2.72 16.17 32.75
N ASP A 359 3.52 15.55 31.89
CA ASP A 359 3.05 14.69 30.78
C ASP A 359 2.62 13.27 31.24
N VAL A 360 2.19 13.11 32.49
CA VAL A 360 1.70 11.81 32.97
C VAL A 360 0.27 11.63 32.47
N VAL A 361 0.11 10.82 31.43
CA VAL A 361 -1.20 10.38 30.93
C VAL A 361 -2.04 9.87 32.10
N GLN A 362 -3.14 10.55 32.43
CA GLN A 362 -3.92 10.25 33.64
C GLN A 362 -5.02 9.22 33.40
N VAL A 363 -5.48 9.11 32.15
CA VAL A 363 -6.49 8.15 31.71
C VAL A 363 -6.03 7.49 30.42
N SER A 364 -6.15 6.17 30.33
CA SER A 364 -5.87 5.38 29.14
C SER A 364 -7.16 4.92 28.49
N LEU A 365 -7.26 5.06 27.17
CA LEU A 365 -8.38 4.57 26.36
C LEU A 365 -7.89 3.51 25.37
N LYS A 366 -8.64 2.42 25.21
CA LYS A 366 -8.29 1.34 24.27
C LYS A 366 -9.53 0.69 23.67
N PHE A 367 -9.50 0.44 22.36
CA PHE A 367 -10.53 -0.37 21.70
C PHE A 367 -10.19 -1.86 21.70
N GLN A 368 -11.19 -2.70 21.98
CA GLN A 368 -11.10 -4.15 21.87
C GLN A 368 -12.31 -4.71 21.11
N LEU A 369 -12.05 -5.46 20.04
CA LEU A 369 -13.09 -6.19 19.31
C LEU A 369 -13.56 -7.39 20.14
N LEU A 370 -14.88 -7.64 20.16
CA LEU A 370 -15.48 -8.78 20.85
C LEU A 370 -15.52 -10.03 19.97
N ASP A 371 -15.55 -9.85 18.64
CA ASP A 371 -15.59 -10.92 17.64
C ASP A 371 -14.72 -10.56 16.44
N PRO A 372 -14.34 -11.56 15.60
CA PRO A 372 -13.80 -11.30 14.28
C PRO A 372 -14.76 -10.41 13.46
N PRO A 373 -14.26 -9.36 12.79
CA PRO A 373 -15.08 -8.46 12.00
C PRO A 373 -15.40 -9.08 10.63
N ASP A 374 -16.25 -10.13 10.61
CA ASP A 374 -16.64 -10.80 9.36
C ASP A 374 -17.63 -9.94 8.55
N MET A 375 -17.45 -9.89 7.24
CA MET A 375 -18.37 -9.19 6.33
C MET A 375 -19.79 -9.76 6.44
N GLY A 376 -20.78 -8.87 6.55
CA GLY A 376 -22.20 -9.23 6.68
C GLY A 376 -22.67 -9.38 8.13
N ARG A 377 -21.77 -9.26 9.11
CA ARG A 377 -22.10 -9.30 10.55
C ARG A 377 -21.98 -7.94 11.21
N ASP A 378 -22.67 -7.76 12.33
CA ASP A 378 -22.52 -6.55 13.13
C ASP A 378 -21.13 -6.50 13.77
N ILE A 379 -20.49 -5.33 13.76
CA ILE A 379 -19.20 -5.12 14.43
C ILE A 379 -19.47 -4.82 15.90
N ARG A 380 -18.97 -5.68 16.80
CA ARG A 380 -19.10 -5.52 18.25
C ARG A 380 -17.74 -5.27 18.87
N PHE A 381 -17.65 -4.21 19.68
CA PHE A 381 -16.41 -3.83 20.34
C PHE A 381 -16.68 -3.12 21.66
N VAL A 382 -15.65 -2.99 22.49
CA VAL A 382 -15.70 -2.22 23.73
C VAL A 382 -14.63 -1.14 23.72
N LEU A 383 -14.97 0.01 24.30
CA LEU A 383 -14.00 1.02 24.72
C LEU A 383 -13.64 0.73 26.19
N LEU A 384 -12.39 0.37 26.43
CA LEU A 384 -11.80 0.22 27.76
C LEU A 384 -11.25 1.58 28.19
N ALA A 385 -11.68 2.06 29.35
CA ALA A 385 -11.15 3.28 29.98
C ALA A 385 -10.54 2.92 31.34
N LEU A 386 -9.26 3.25 31.53
CA LEU A 386 -8.53 3.01 32.78
C LEU A 386 -8.07 4.36 33.35
N ASN A 387 -8.47 4.65 34.59
CA ASN A 387 -7.91 5.78 35.33
C ASN A 387 -6.59 5.35 35.97
N MET A 388 -5.47 5.98 35.59
CA MET A 388 -4.14 5.70 36.14
C MET A 388 -3.74 6.71 37.23
N SER A 389 -4.66 7.61 37.58
CA SER A 389 -4.46 8.62 38.62
C SER A 389 -5.10 8.20 39.95
N LEU A 390 -4.63 8.84 41.03
CA LEU A 390 -5.21 8.70 42.36
C LEU A 390 -6.45 9.60 42.58
N GLN A 391 -6.92 10.29 41.54
CA GLN A 391 -8.05 11.21 41.61
C GLN A 391 -9.24 10.67 40.82
N PHE A 392 -10.45 11.09 41.18
CA PHE A 392 -11.64 10.81 40.40
C PHE A 392 -11.58 11.50 39.04
N LYS A 393 -12.08 10.82 38.01
CA LYS A 393 -12.11 11.32 36.63
C LYS A 393 -13.51 11.26 36.06
N ASP A 394 -13.98 12.40 35.56
CA ASP A 394 -15.23 12.53 34.81
C ASP A 394 -14.88 12.78 33.34
N LEU A 395 -15.08 11.75 32.52
CA LEU A 395 -14.71 11.74 31.12
C LEU A 395 -15.95 11.73 30.22
N ARG A 396 -16.02 12.65 29.27
CA ARG A 396 -16.90 12.56 28.11
C ARG A 396 -16.10 12.02 26.95
N VAL A 397 -16.54 10.94 26.32
CA VAL A 397 -15.88 10.37 25.15
C VAL A 397 -16.82 10.45 23.95
N ASN A 398 -16.43 11.18 22.91
CA ASN A 398 -17.12 11.18 21.63
C ASN A 398 -16.50 10.13 20.72
N LEU A 399 -17.31 9.22 20.18
CA LEU A 399 -16.87 8.15 19.29
C LEU A 399 -17.37 8.40 17.87
N SER A 400 -16.56 8.04 16.89
CA SER A 400 -16.89 8.14 15.47
C SER A 400 -16.37 6.92 14.70
N ALA A 401 -17.11 6.50 13.68
CA ALA A 401 -16.65 5.51 12.71
C ALA A 401 -16.76 6.06 11.29
N GLN A 402 -15.66 5.94 10.55
CA GLN A 402 -15.53 6.34 9.14
C GLN A 402 -14.90 5.21 8.36
N SER A 403 -15.38 4.99 7.15
CA SER A 403 -14.66 4.12 6.21
C SER A 403 -13.43 4.87 5.71
N LEU A 404 -12.37 4.15 5.41
CA LEU A 404 -11.17 4.72 4.81
C LEU A 404 -11.05 4.29 3.36
N LEU A 405 -10.65 5.22 2.51
CA LEU A 405 -10.08 4.91 1.20
C LEU A 405 -8.68 4.30 1.37
N HIS A 406 -8.14 3.76 0.29
CA HIS A 406 -6.85 3.08 0.26
C HIS A 406 -5.70 3.97 0.78
N ASP A 407 -5.67 5.22 0.33
CA ASP A 407 -4.72 6.28 0.69
C ASP A 407 -4.86 6.81 2.14
N GLY A 408 -5.80 6.24 2.92
CA GLY A 408 -6.10 6.68 4.29
C GLY A 408 -7.03 7.88 4.37
N SER A 409 -7.56 8.36 3.24
CA SER A 409 -8.55 9.44 3.21
C SER A 409 -9.88 8.96 3.81
N PRO A 410 -10.48 9.72 4.74
CA PRO A 410 -11.71 9.29 5.40
C PRO A 410 -12.94 9.60 4.55
N LEU A 411 -13.88 8.67 4.48
CA LEU A 411 -15.24 8.93 4.00
C LEU A 411 -16.10 9.57 5.11
N PRO A 412 -17.28 10.14 4.77
CA PRO A 412 -18.18 10.70 5.77
C PRO A 412 -18.49 9.72 6.92
N PRO A 413 -18.66 10.22 8.15
CA PRO A 413 -18.98 9.37 9.29
C PRO A 413 -20.34 8.73 9.10
N PHE A 414 -20.41 7.42 9.32
CA PHE A 414 -21.66 6.66 9.22
C PHE A 414 -22.19 6.22 10.59
N TRP A 415 -21.37 6.28 11.64
CA TRP A 415 -21.75 5.95 13.02
C TRP A 415 -21.05 6.87 14.01
N GLN A 416 -21.78 7.29 15.04
CA GLN A 416 -21.28 8.12 16.13
C GLN A 416 -21.97 7.71 17.44
N ASP A 417 -21.26 7.88 18.57
CA ASP A 417 -21.79 7.63 19.91
C ASP A 417 -21.13 8.56 20.93
N THR A 418 -21.69 8.68 22.13
CA THR A 418 -21.09 9.44 23.23
C THR A 418 -21.22 8.69 24.54
N ALA A 419 -20.08 8.43 25.18
CA ALA A 419 -20.02 7.80 26.50
C ALA A 419 -19.70 8.84 27.58
N PHE A 420 -20.36 8.72 28.73
CA PHE A 420 -20.04 9.47 29.94
C PHE A 420 -19.53 8.51 31.00
N LEU A 421 -18.26 8.63 31.37
CA LEU A 421 -17.56 7.70 32.25
C LEU A 421 -17.07 8.45 33.48
N THR A 422 -17.57 8.06 34.65
CA THR A 422 -17.00 8.45 35.95
C THR A 422 -16.13 7.32 36.44
N LEU A 423 -14.83 7.56 36.62
CA LEU A 423 -13.83 6.57 37.03
C LEU A 423 -13.30 6.93 38.42
N ALA A 424 -13.40 6.00 39.36
CA ALA A 424 -12.68 6.05 40.63
C ALA A 424 -11.17 5.91 40.40
N PRO A 425 -10.33 6.28 41.38
CA PRO A 425 -8.90 6.03 41.33
C PRO A 425 -8.60 4.57 40.96
N GLU A 426 -7.70 4.37 39.98
CA GLU A 426 -7.29 3.04 39.49
C GLU A 426 -8.40 2.17 38.89
N GLU A 427 -9.61 2.70 38.70
CA GLU A 427 -10.75 1.96 38.16
C GLU A 427 -10.65 1.80 36.63
N ALA A 428 -11.03 0.61 36.15
CA ALA A 428 -11.28 0.34 34.74
C ALA A 428 -12.79 0.18 34.50
N LYS A 429 -13.32 0.87 33.48
CA LYS A 429 -14.69 0.67 32.97
C LYS A 429 -14.69 0.32 31.49
N THR A 430 -15.77 -0.31 31.07
CA THR A 430 -16.00 -0.68 29.67
C THR A 430 -17.29 -0.04 29.17
N HIS A 431 -17.26 0.49 27.95
CA HIS A 431 -18.43 0.96 27.22
C HIS A 431 -18.64 0.08 25.98
N SER A 432 -19.79 -0.57 25.90
CA SER A 432 -20.10 -1.53 24.83
C SER A 432 -20.67 -0.82 23.60
N CYS A 433 -20.07 -1.08 22.45
CA CYS A 433 -20.44 -0.49 21.17
C CYS A 433 -20.86 -1.56 20.17
N LYS A 434 -21.81 -1.21 19.30
CA LYS A 434 -22.28 -2.06 18.20
C LYS A 434 -22.52 -1.20 16.96
N ILE A 435 -21.92 -1.61 15.83
CA ILE A 435 -22.16 -1.02 14.51
C ILE A 435 -22.87 -2.09 13.64
N PRO A 436 -24.17 -1.94 13.37
CA PRO A 436 -24.91 -2.90 12.54
C PRO A 436 -24.42 -2.98 11.09
N TYR A 437 -24.50 -4.16 10.46
CA TYR A 437 -24.19 -4.33 9.04
C TYR A 437 -24.99 -3.38 8.14
N SER A 438 -26.28 -3.20 8.44
CA SER A 438 -27.17 -2.29 7.72
C SER A 438 -26.72 -0.84 7.74
N GLN A 439 -25.89 -0.44 8.71
CA GLN A 439 -25.41 0.93 8.83
C GLN A 439 -24.12 1.14 8.04
N TYR A 440 -23.17 0.19 8.10
CA TYR A 440 -21.86 0.36 7.46
C TYR A 440 -21.81 -0.13 6.01
N SER A 441 -22.67 -1.07 5.59
CA SER A 441 -22.54 -1.79 4.31
C SER A 441 -22.49 -0.88 3.08
N GLN A 442 -23.26 0.21 3.07
CA GLN A 442 -23.32 1.17 1.95
C GLN A 442 -22.15 2.16 1.92
N TYR A 443 -21.34 2.23 2.98
CA TYR A 443 -20.23 3.17 3.11
C TYR A 443 -18.87 2.49 2.98
N LEU A 444 -18.81 1.18 2.73
CA LEU A 444 -17.54 0.46 2.61
C LEU A 444 -16.81 0.84 1.31
N SER A 445 -15.52 1.15 1.46
CA SER A 445 -14.58 1.22 0.34
C SER A 445 -14.21 -0.18 -0.16
N THR A 446 -13.55 -0.25 -1.31
CA THR A 446 -12.98 -1.47 -1.89
C THR A 446 -12.06 -2.21 -0.90
N ASP A 447 -11.27 -1.47 -0.11
CA ASP A 447 -10.34 -2.03 0.87
C ASP A 447 -11.01 -2.52 2.16
N LYS A 448 -12.31 -2.23 2.34
CA LYS A 448 -13.14 -2.70 3.46
C LYS A 448 -12.58 -2.31 4.83
N LEU A 449 -12.07 -1.09 4.92
CA LEU A 449 -11.43 -0.53 6.12
C LEU A 449 -12.37 0.43 6.83
N ILE A 450 -12.54 0.21 8.13
CA ILE A 450 -13.30 1.10 9.02
C ILE A 450 -12.35 1.59 10.11
N ARG A 451 -12.17 2.89 10.21
CA ARG A 451 -11.50 3.50 11.36
C ARG A 451 -12.54 3.88 12.40
N ILE A 452 -12.34 3.38 13.61
CA ILE A 452 -13.03 3.86 14.82
C ILE A 452 -12.09 4.78 15.58
N SER A 453 -12.63 5.89 16.07
CA SER A 453 -11.91 6.87 16.88
C SER A 453 -12.73 7.24 18.12
N ALA A 454 -12.03 7.55 19.20
CA ALA A 454 -12.60 8.09 20.42
C ALA A 454 -11.78 9.29 20.89
N LEU A 455 -12.45 10.42 21.06
CA LEU A 455 -11.91 11.64 21.65
C LEU A 455 -12.46 11.80 23.07
N GLY A 456 -11.61 11.56 24.06
CA GLY A 456 -11.90 11.74 25.48
C GLY A 456 -11.62 13.17 25.92
N GLU A 457 -12.56 13.75 26.64
CA GLU A 457 -12.48 15.08 27.25
C GLU A 457 -12.77 14.96 28.74
N GLU A 458 -11.78 15.28 29.58
CA GLU A 458 -11.99 15.35 31.02
C GLU A 458 -12.57 16.72 31.39
N LYS A 459 -13.61 16.76 32.23
CA LYS A 459 -14.27 18.02 32.61
C LYS A 459 -13.33 19.09 33.19
N ASN A 460 -12.33 18.66 33.95
CA ASN A 460 -11.45 19.55 34.72
C ASN A 460 -10.04 19.68 34.10
N SER A 461 -9.79 19.08 32.94
CA SER A 461 -8.50 19.15 32.26
C SER A 461 -8.66 19.72 30.84
N PRO A 462 -7.76 20.60 30.39
CA PRO A 462 -7.70 21.01 28.99
C PRO A 462 -7.17 19.89 28.08
N GLU A 463 -6.59 18.83 28.65
CA GLU A 463 -6.04 17.71 27.90
C GLU A 463 -7.15 16.85 27.28
N LYS A 464 -6.86 16.36 26.08
CA LYS A 464 -7.74 15.54 25.27
C LYS A 464 -7.01 14.23 24.99
N ILE A 465 -7.73 13.13 25.04
CA ILE A 465 -7.16 11.81 24.79
C ILE A 465 -7.74 11.30 23.48
N LEU A 466 -6.90 11.00 22.51
CA LEU A 466 -7.30 10.41 21.24
C LEU A 466 -6.86 8.95 21.22
N VAL A 467 -7.79 8.04 20.93
CA VAL A 467 -7.48 6.66 20.55
C VAL A 467 -8.18 6.33 19.24
N ASN A 468 -7.53 5.57 18.38
CA ASN A 468 -8.13 5.08 17.16
C ASN A 468 -7.75 3.62 16.90
N LYS A 469 -8.52 2.96 16.04
CA LYS A 469 -8.25 1.59 15.56
C LYS A 469 -8.83 1.43 14.17
N ILE A 470 -8.05 0.83 13.27
CA ILE A 470 -8.53 0.40 11.96
C ILE A 470 -8.98 -1.06 12.04
N ILE A 471 -10.16 -1.33 11.49
CA ILE A 471 -10.79 -2.64 11.39
C ILE A 471 -10.83 -3.01 9.90
N THR A 472 -10.33 -4.19 9.54
CA THR A 472 -10.48 -4.77 8.20
C THR A 472 -11.52 -5.87 8.25
N LEU A 473 -12.50 -5.83 7.35
CA LEU A 473 -13.53 -6.86 7.28
C LEU A 473 -13.01 -8.15 6.61
N ALA A 474 -13.28 -9.29 7.24
CA ALA A 474 -12.89 -10.60 6.73
C ALA A 474 -13.95 -11.17 5.76
N TYR A 475 -13.48 -11.84 4.69
CA TYR A 475 -14.32 -12.53 3.71
C TYR A 475 -13.94 -14.02 3.64
N PRO A 476 -14.90 -14.92 3.31
CA PRO A 476 -14.55 -16.29 2.97
C PRO A 476 -13.71 -16.31 1.70
N SER A 477 -12.56 -16.98 1.73
CA SER A 477 -11.67 -17.11 0.57
C SER A 477 -12.23 -18.07 -0.48
N ILE A 478 -11.78 -17.90 -1.73
CA ILE A 478 -12.04 -18.90 -2.78
C ILE A 478 -11.15 -20.12 -2.53
N MET A 479 -11.76 -21.30 -2.52
CA MET A 479 -11.05 -22.59 -2.43
C MET A 479 -10.95 -23.22 -3.81
N ILE A 480 -9.76 -23.69 -4.18
CA ILE A 480 -9.50 -24.31 -5.48
C ILE A 480 -8.96 -25.73 -5.25
N ASN A 481 -9.69 -26.72 -5.78
CA ASN A 481 -9.33 -28.13 -5.75
C ASN A 481 -8.91 -28.58 -7.14
N VAL A 482 -7.82 -29.32 -7.22
CA VAL A 482 -7.36 -29.95 -8.46
C VAL A 482 -7.86 -31.39 -8.46
N LEU A 483 -8.60 -31.80 -9.47
CA LEU A 483 -9.34 -33.07 -9.49
C LEU A 483 -8.61 -34.20 -10.22
N GLY A 484 -7.30 -34.07 -10.44
CA GLY A 484 -6.48 -35.05 -11.14
C GLY A 484 -4.99 -34.70 -11.09
N ALA A 485 -4.16 -35.56 -11.66
CA ALA A 485 -2.73 -35.26 -11.85
C ALA A 485 -2.57 -34.15 -12.90
N ALA A 486 -1.76 -33.14 -12.60
CA ALA A 486 -1.45 -32.09 -13.55
C ALA A 486 -0.25 -32.54 -14.41
N ILE A 487 -0.50 -32.82 -15.69
CA ILE A 487 0.50 -33.30 -16.63
C ILE A 487 0.50 -32.38 -17.86
N VAL A 488 1.68 -32.04 -18.38
CA VAL A 488 1.83 -31.21 -19.58
C VAL A 488 1.07 -31.84 -20.74
N ASN A 489 0.31 -31.01 -21.46
CA ASN A 489 -0.53 -31.34 -22.61
C ASN A 489 -1.66 -32.35 -22.33
N GLN A 490 -2.01 -32.60 -21.07
CA GLN A 490 -3.17 -33.40 -20.70
C GLN A 490 -4.28 -32.55 -20.07
N PRO A 491 -5.57 -32.91 -20.26
CA PRO A 491 -6.68 -32.23 -19.60
C PRO A 491 -6.59 -32.31 -18.07
N LEU A 492 -6.83 -31.18 -17.41
CA LEU A 492 -6.86 -31.03 -15.96
C LEU A 492 -8.20 -30.40 -15.54
N SER A 493 -8.97 -31.13 -14.73
CA SER A 493 -10.19 -30.63 -14.10
C SER A 493 -9.88 -29.92 -12.79
N ILE A 494 -10.47 -28.74 -12.60
CA ILE A 494 -10.27 -27.89 -11.42
C ILE A 494 -11.64 -27.47 -10.89
N GLN A 495 -11.88 -27.68 -9.60
CA GLN A 495 -13.09 -27.21 -8.92
C GLN A 495 -12.80 -25.94 -8.13
N VAL A 496 -13.58 -24.89 -8.38
CA VAL A 496 -13.52 -23.61 -7.69
C VAL A 496 -14.76 -23.45 -6.80
N ILE A 497 -14.55 -23.27 -5.50
CA ILE A 497 -15.59 -23.18 -4.47
C ILE A 497 -15.56 -21.79 -3.85
N PHE A 498 -16.72 -21.16 -3.75
CA PHE A 498 -16.89 -19.82 -3.19
C PHE A 498 -18.26 -19.70 -2.52
N SER A 499 -18.44 -18.66 -1.71
CA SER A 499 -19.65 -18.51 -0.90
C SER A 499 -20.05 -17.05 -0.75
N ASN A 500 -21.36 -16.80 -0.76
CA ASN A 500 -21.93 -15.53 -0.36
C ASN A 500 -22.02 -15.49 1.19
N PRO A 501 -21.25 -14.65 1.90
CA PRO A 501 -21.34 -14.57 3.36
C PRO A 501 -22.56 -13.79 3.85
N LEU A 502 -23.22 -13.04 2.97
CA LEU A 502 -24.30 -12.11 3.32
C LEU A 502 -25.63 -12.83 3.52
N SER A 503 -26.51 -12.21 4.31
CA SER A 503 -27.91 -12.59 4.48
C SER A 503 -28.81 -12.10 3.33
N GLU A 504 -28.24 -11.39 2.35
CA GLU A 504 -28.91 -10.90 1.14
C GLU A 504 -28.30 -11.56 -0.12
N PRO A 505 -29.06 -11.65 -1.23
CA PRO A 505 -28.51 -12.15 -2.49
C PRO A 505 -27.44 -11.20 -3.03
N VAL A 506 -26.51 -11.77 -3.80
CA VAL A 506 -25.42 -11.04 -4.44
C VAL A 506 -25.53 -11.26 -5.95
N ALA A 507 -25.56 -10.18 -6.72
CA ALA A 507 -25.78 -10.18 -8.15
C ALA A 507 -24.48 -9.92 -8.93
N ASP A 508 -24.57 -10.01 -10.26
CA ASP A 508 -23.48 -9.72 -11.20
C ASP A 508 -22.17 -10.45 -10.88
N CYS A 509 -22.30 -11.67 -10.35
CA CYS A 509 -21.18 -12.49 -9.94
C CYS A 509 -20.40 -12.95 -11.18
N VAL A 510 -19.13 -12.56 -11.27
CA VAL A 510 -18.22 -13.01 -12.33
C VAL A 510 -16.98 -13.60 -11.70
N LEU A 511 -16.71 -14.87 -12.01
CA LEU A 511 -15.51 -15.58 -11.62
C LEU A 511 -14.45 -15.43 -12.71
N THR A 512 -13.26 -14.98 -12.35
CA THR A 512 -12.08 -14.92 -13.24
C THR A 512 -11.04 -15.90 -12.72
N VAL A 513 -10.50 -16.76 -13.59
CA VAL A 513 -9.48 -17.76 -13.25
C VAL A 513 -8.32 -17.69 -14.24
N GLU A 514 -7.09 -17.74 -13.74
CA GLU A 514 -5.88 -17.74 -14.56
C GLU A 514 -4.70 -18.45 -13.89
N GLY A 515 -3.59 -18.55 -14.62
CA GLY A 515 -2.31 -19.07 -14.14
C GLY A 515 -1.35 -19.32 -15.30
N SER A 516 -0.16 -18.71 -15.25
CA SER A 516 0.87 -18.89 -16.27
C SER A 516 1.26 -20.36 -16.41
N GLY A 517 1.41 -20.83 -17.66
CA GLY A 517 1.65 -22.24 -17.95
C GLY A 517 0.45 -23.19 -17.76
N LEU A 518 -0.66 -22.71 -17.20
CA LEU A 518 -1.87 -23.50 -16.94
C LEU A 518 -3.03 -23.09 -17.84
N PHE A 519 -3.22 -21.78 -18.08
CA PHE A 519 -4.25 -21.22 -18.93
C PHE A 519 -3.64 -20.31 -19.99
N ARG A 520 -4.01 -20.48 -21.26
CA ARG A 520 -3.52 -19.63 -22.36
C ARG A 520 -4.08 -18.20 -22.30
N LYS A 521 -5.28 -18.05 -21.73
CA LYS A 521 -6.02 -16.80 -21.54
C LYS A 521 -6.82 -16.88 -20.24
N GLN A 522 -7.07 -15.73 -19.62
CA GLN A 522 -7.97 -15.64 -18.47
C GLN A 522 -9.35 -16.23 -18.82
N GLN A 523 -9.85 -17.11 -17.96
CA GLN A 523 -11.20 -17.65 -18.05
C GLN A 523 -12.14 -16.77 -17.25
N ARG A 524 -13.20 -16.27 -17.87
CA ARG A 524 -14.22 -15.46 -17.20
C ARG A 524 -15.56 -16.16 -17.31
N VAL A 525 -16.18 -16.44 -16.17
CA VAL A 525 -17.46 -17.15 -16.08
C VAL A 525 -18.49 -16.28 -15.39
N LEU A 526 -19.58 -15.98 -16.09
CA LEU A 526 -20.74 -15.30 -15.52
C LEU A 526 -21.53 -16.30 -14.67
N ILE A 527 -21.56 -16.07 -13.36
CA ILE A 527 -22.31 -16.89 -12.39
C ILE A 527 -23.74 -16.33 -12.21
N GLY A 528 -23.92 -15.02 -12.35
CA GLY A 528 -25.21 -14.35 -12.15
C GLY A 528 -25.48 -14.04 -10.68
N VAL A 529 -26.48 -14.68 -10.08
CA VAL A 529 -26.92 -14.39 -8.71
C VAL A 529 -26.56 -15.52 -7.74
N LEU A 530 -25.91 -15.18 -6.64
CA LEU A 530 -25.68 -16.07 -5.50
C LEU A 530 -26.71 -15.81 -4.40
N LYS A 531 -27.40 -16.88 -3.99
CA LYS A 531 -28.38 -16.83 -2.88
C LYS A 531 -27.70 -16.48 -1.55
N PRO A 532 -28.44 -15.91 -0.57
CA PRO A 532 -27.94 -15.67 0.78
C PRO A 532 -27.26 -16.92 1.38
N GLN A 533 -26.09 -16.74 1.99
CA GLN A 533 -25.35 -17.79 2.70
C GLN A 533 -25.05 -19.06 1.87
N HIS A 534 -25.20 -18.98 0.53
CA HIS A 534 -25.05 -20.12 -0.35
C HIS A 534 -23.58 -20.34 -0.70
N ARG A 535 -23.16 -21.61 -0.63
CA ARG A 535 -21.86 -22.07 -1.10
C ARG A 535 -22.02 -22.70 -2.49
N ALA A 536 -21.36 -22.12 -3.47
CA ALA A 536 -21.37 -22.54 -4.87
C ALA A 536 -20.04 -23.20 -5.26
N SER A 537 -20.08 -24.01 -6.32
CA SER A 537 -18.95 -24.75 -6.87
C SER A 537 -19.05 -24.74 -8.39
N LEU A 538 -17.93 -24.50 -9.07
CA LEU A 538 -17.81 -24.61 -10.53
C LEU A 538 -16.62 -25.50 -10.88
N THR A 539 -16.80 -26.38 -11.87
CA THR A 539 -15.68 -27.16 -12.44
C THR A 539 -15.27 -26.53 -13.77
N LEU A 540 -13.97 -26.31 -13.93
CA LEU A 540 -13.32 -25.81 -15.13
C LEU A 540 -12.31 -26.83 -15.63
N GLU A 541 -12.11 -26.88 -16.94
CA GLU A 541 -11.06 -27.68 -17.56
C GLU A 541 -9.97 -26.77 -18.12
N THR A 542 -8.72 -27.23 -18.03
CA THR A 542 -7.59 -26.60 -18.69
C THR A 542 -6.58 -27.63 -19.18
N VAL A 543 -5.61 -27.22 -19.99
CA VAL A 543 -4.51 -28.06 -20.47
C VAL A 543 -3.19 -27.37 -20.11
N PRO A 544 -2.50 -27.79 -19.04
CA PRO A 544 -1.19 -27.27 -18.69
C PRO A 544 -0.19 -27.43 -19.83
N PHE A 545 0.63 -26.42 -20.10
CA PHE A 545 1.59 -26.41 -21.21
C PHE A 545 3.02 -26.06 -20.76
N LYS A 546 3.25 -25.82 -19.47
CA LYS A 546 4.57 -25.67 -18.86
C LYS A 546 4.68 -26.54 -17.61
N SER A 547 5.71 -27.37 -17.51
CA SER A 547 6.00 -28.21 -16.34
C SER A 547 6.56 -27.43 -15.14
N GLY A 548 6.62 -28.03 -13.97
CA GLY A 548 7.17 -27.45 -12.74
C GLY A 548 6.12 -26.84 -11.82
N GLN A 549 6.55 -26.06 -10.83
CA GLN A 549 5.66 -25.37 -9.90
C GLN A 549 4.88 -24.26 -10.61
N ARG A 550 3.56 -24.25 -10.44
CA ARG A 550 2.61 -23.30 -11.03
C ARG A 550 1.58 -22.88 -9.98
N GLN A 551 0.85 -21.81 -10.26
CA GLN A 551 -0.22 -21.34 -9.39
C GLN A 551 -1.48 -21.03 -10.19
N ILE A 552 -2.60 -21.60 -9.75
CA ILE A 552 -3.94 -21.22 -10.19
C ILE A 552 -4.40 -20.07 -9.30
N GLN A 553 -4.95 -19.03 -9.89
CA GLN A 553 -5.47 -17.86 -9.19
C GLN A 553 -6.91 -17.61 -9.61
N ALA A 554 -7.73 -17.18 -8.66
CA ALA A 554 -9.13 -16.87 -8.90
C ALA A 554 -9.53 -15.55 -8.24
N ASN A 555 -10.43 -14.82 -8.90
CA ASN A 555 -11.11 -13.65 -8.36
C ASN A 555 -12.61 -13.75 -8.61
N LEU A 556 -13.41 -13.48 -7.58
CA LEU A 556 -14.86 -13.32 -7.70
C LEU A 556 -15.22 -11.86 -7.43
N ARG A 557 -15.81 -11.20 -8.43
CA ARG A 557 -16.43 -9.88 -8.27
C ARG A 557 -17.94 -10.00 -8.25
N SER A 558 -18.60 -9.03 -7.64
CA SER A 558 -20.06 -8.86 -7.64
C SER A 558 -20.47 -7.39 -7.48
N ASP A 559 -21.77 -7.13 -7.43
CA ASP A 559 -22.32 -5.83 -7.04
C ASP A 559 -21.93 -5.43 -5.61
N LYS A 560 -21.91 -6.38 -4.65
CA LYS A 560 -21.65 -6.16 -3.22
C LYS A 560 -20.19 -6.27 -2.77
N PHE A 561 -19.35 -6.99 -3.51
CA PHE A 561 -17.92 -7.09 -3.19
C PHE A 561 -17.08 -7.07 -4.46
N LYS A 562 -16.07 -6.19 -4.46
CA LYS A 562 -15.25 -5.90 -5.65
C LYS A 562 -14.19 -6.99 -5.90
N ASP A 563 -13.68 -7.59 -4.84
CA ASP A 563 -12.76 -8.71 -4.90
C ASP A 563 -13.02 -9.75 -3.79
N ILE A 564 -12.95 -11.02 -4.18
CA ILE A 564 -12.65 -12.14 -3.29
C ILE A 564 -11.63 -13.00 -4.03
N LYS A 565 -10.42 -13.11 -3.50
CA LYS A 565 -9.31 -13.82 -4.13
C LYS A 565 -9.13 -15.22 -3.55
N GLY A 566 -8.54 -16.10 -4.34
CA GLY A 566 -8.02 -17.38 -3.88
C GLY A 566 -6.95 -17.92 -4.83
N TYR A 567 -6.16 -18.87 -4.35
CA TYR A 567 -5.12 -19.49 -5.15
C TYR A 567 -4.90 -20.95 -4.76
N LYS A 568 -4.20 -21.68 -5.64
CA LYS A 568 -3.69 -23.02 -5.38
C LYS A 568 -2.38 -23.24 -6.13
N ASN A 569 -1.33 -23.60 -5.38
CA ASN A 569 -0.09 -24.09 -5.99
C ASN A 569 -0.28 -25.53 -6.47
N ILE A 570 0.28 -25.82 -7.63
CA ILE A 570 0.22 -27.14 -8.26
C ILE A 570 1.59 -27.43 -8.88
N TYR A 571 1.99 -28.70 -8.90
CA TYR A 571 3.15 -29.14 -9.65
C TYR A 571 2.68 -29.85 -10.92
N VAL A 572 3.21 -29.44 -12.06
CA VAL A 572 2.87 -30.01 -13.37
C VAL A 572 4.01 -30.91 -13.86
N ASP A 573 3.71 -32.20 -14.03
CA ASP A 573 4.66 -33.20 -14.52
C ASP A 573 4.82 -33.13 -16.05
N LEU A 574 6.00 -33.49 -16.57
CA LEU A 574 6.26 -33.51 -18.02
C LEU A 574 5.47 -34.59 -18.79
N GLY A 575 4.90 -35.57 -18.08
CA GLY A 575 4.41 -36.81 -18.69
C GLY A 575 5.58 -37.71 -19.11
N LEU A 576 5.35 -39.01 -19.10
CA LEU A 576 6.31 -40.00 -19.64
C LEU A 576 6.13 -40.17 -21.14
#